data_AF-A0A948BA40-F1
#
_entry.id   AF-A0A948BA40-F1
#
_cell.length_a   1.000
_cell.length_b   1.000
_cell.length_c   1.000
_cell.angle_alpha   90.00
_cell.angle_beta   90.00
_cell.angle_gamma   90.00
#
_symmetry.space_group_name_H-M   'P 1'
#
loop_
_entity.id
_entity.type
_entity.pdbx_description
1 polymer ?
#
loop_
_entity_poly.entity_id
_entity_poly.type
_entity_poly.pdbx_seq_one_letter_code
_entity_poly.pdbx_strand_id
1 'polypeptide(L)' 'MPLRIAPERIYFLRFILEGYDGLAILSTLDQHAGVVEIRFPESASQVLFGLLEDIAPTLFNQSRNPNL' A
#
# COMPACT_ATOMS: atom_id res chain seq x y z
N MET A 1 -7.17 -8.08 3.28
CA MET A 1 -5.96 -8.24 4.14
C MET A 1 -5.55 -6.88 4.67
N PRO A 2 -5.44 -6.68 5.99
CA PRO A 2 -4.95 -5.44 6.57
C PRO A 2 -3.43 -5.30 6.40
N LEU A 3 -2.97 -4.11 6.04
CA LEU A 3 -1.58 -3.71 5.87
C LEU A 3 -1.35 -2.39 6.62
N ARG A 4 -0.16 -2.20 7.18
CA ARG A 4 0.29 -0.93 7.74
C ARG A 4 1.36 -0.30 6.86
N ILE A 5 1.18 0.96 6.51
CA ILE A 5 2.10 1.78 5.69
C ILE A 5 2.28 3.15 6.35
N ALA A 6 3.17 3.99 5.79
CA ALA A 6 3.24 5.39 6.19
C ALA A 6 1.92 6.12 5.83
N PRO A 7 1.28 6.86 6.75
CA PRO A 7 0.02 7.58 6.51
C PRO A 7 0.01 8.42 5.23
N GLU A 8 1.10 9.15 4.97
CA GLU A 8 1.28 10.00 3.79
C GLU A 8 1.37 9.21 2.48
N ARG A 9 1.59 7.89 2.54
CA ARG A 9 1.67 7.00 1.38
C ARG A 9 0.34 6.32 1.03
N ILE A 10 -0.73 6.51 1.82
CA ILE A 10 -2.04 5.89 1.55
C ILE A 10 -2.56 6.25 0.15
N TYR A 11 -2.55 7.54 -0.21
CA TYR A 11 -3.04 7.97 -1.52
C TYR A 11 -2.11 7.56 -2.67
N PHE A 12 -0.81 7.50 -2.41
CA PHE A 12 0.15 6.97 -3.39
C PHE A 12 -0.16 5.51 -3.70
N LEU A 13 -0.30 4.65 -2.69
CA LEU A 13 -0.63 3.24 -2.90
C LEU A 13 -1.99 3.07 -3.60
N ARG A 14 -3.00 3.86 -3.20
CA ARG A 14 -4.31 3.85 -3.87
C ARG A 14 -4.19 4.16 -5.36
N PHE A 15 -3.48 5.22 -5.70
CA PHE A 15 -3.30 5.66 -7.09
C PHE A 15 -2.63 4.57 -7.94
N ILE A 16 -1.59 3.91 -7.41
CA ILE A 16 -0.92 2.82 -8.11
C ILE A 16 -1.90 1.66 -8.36
N LEU A 17 -2.65 1.21 -7.35
CA LEU A 17 -3.57 0.09 -7.50
C LEU A 17 -4.72 0.40 -8.48
N GLU A 18 -5.25 1.62 -8.48
CA GLU A 18 -6.28 2.07 -9.42
C GLU A 18 -5.76 2.11 -10.87
N GLY A 19 -4.47 2.38 -11.07
CA GLY A 19 -3.83 2.38 -12.40
C GLY A 19 -3.70 0.99 -13.05
N TYR A 20 -3.84 -0.09 -12.27
CA TYR A 20 -3.80 -1.47 -12.77
C TYR A 20 -5.18 -2.02 -13.18
N ASP A 21 -6.17 -1.14 -13.40
CA ASP A 21 -7.50 -1.44 -13.92
C ASP A 21 -8.16 -2.67 -13.25
N GLY A 22 -8.52 -2.53 -11.97
CA GLY A 22 -9.27 -3.56 -11.25
C GLY A 22 -8.41 -4.63 -10.55
N LEU A 23 -7.09 -4.46 -10.48
CA LEU A 23 -6.19 -5.38 -9.75
C LEU A 23 -6.59 -5.58 -8.29
N ALA A 24 -6.88 -4.49 -7.57
CA ALA A 24 -7.28 -4.53 -6.18
C ALA A 24 -8.03 -3.26 -5.78
N ILE A 25 -8.85 -3.37 -4.73
CA ILE A 25 -9.50 -2.24 -4.06
C ILE A 25 -8.78 -1.98 -2.74
N LEU A 26 -8.40 -0.73 -2.50
CA LEU A 26 -7.86 -0.27 -1.23
C LEU A 26 -8.92 0.48 -0.42
N SER A 27 -9.16 0.05 0.81
CA SER A 27 -9.98 0.75 1.80
C SER A 27 -9.09 1.25 2.93
N THR A 28 -9.27 2.50 3.38
CA THR A 28 -8.54 3.02 4.55
C THR A 28 -9.30 2.65 5.81
N LEU A 29 -8.67 1.90 6.73
CA LEU A 29 -9.27 1.54 8.02
C LEU A 29 -8.93 2.58 9.10
N ASP A 30 -7.70 3.09 9.10
CA ASP A 30 -7.24 4.19 9.95
C ASP A 30 -6.20 5.02 9.21
N GLN A 31 -6.57 6.25 8.86
CA GLN A 31 -5.72 7.17 8.11
C GLN A 31 -4.51 7.64 8.93
N HIS A 32 -4.68 7.89 10.23
CA HIS A 32 -3.61 8.43 11.08
C HIS A 32 -2.58 7.36 11.42
N ALA A 33 -3.04 6.11 11.63
CA ALA A 33 -2.16 4.98 11.92
C ALA A 33 -1.60 4.30 10.67
N GLY A 34 -2.00 4.71 9.46
CA GLY A 34 -1.53 4.14 8.21
C GLY A 34 -2.10 2.74 7.92
N VAL A 35 -3.27 2.41 8.45
CA VAL A 35 -3.88 1.08 8.31
C VAL A 35 -4.84 1.07 7.13
N VAL A 36 -4.57 0.19 6.18
CA VAL A 36 -5.38 -0.01 4.98
C VAL A 36 -5.76 -1.48 4.85
N GLU A 37 -6.87 -1.74 4.16
CA GLU A 37 -7.26 -3.07 3.74
C GLU A 37 -7.19 -3.16 2.21
N ILE A 38 -6.54 -4.20 1.71
CA ILE A 38 -6.53 -4.53 0.28
C ILE A 38 -7.42 -5.75 0.05
N ARG A 39 -8.35 -5.64 -0.90
CA ARG A 39 -9.21 -6.72 -1.40
C ARG A 39 -8.94 -6.93 -2.88
N PHE A 40 -8.77 -8.19 -3.28
CA PHE A 40 -8.38 -8.58 -4.63
C PHE A 40 -8.91 -9.99 -4.93
N PRO A 41 -9.17 -10.34 -6.20
CA PRO A 41 -9.51 -11.71 -6.56
C PRO A 41 -8.27 -12.61 -6.41
N GLU A 42 -8.47 -13.88 -6.06
CA GLU A 42 -7.37 -14.83 -5.85
C GLU A 42 -6.46 -14.96 -7.09
N SER A 43 -7.04 -14.87 -8.29
CA SER A 43 -6.32 -14.88 -9.57
C SER A 43 -5.34 -13.71 -9.74
N ALA A 44 -5.52 -12.61 -9.02
CA ALA A 44 -4.64 -11.44 -9.05
C ALA A 44 -3.51 -11.48 -8.00
N SER A 45 -3.51 -12.50 -7.12
CA SER A 45 -2.56 -12.59 -6.00
C SER A 45 -1.11 -12.43 -6.43
N GLN A 46 -0.66 -13.20 -7.42
CA GLN A 46 0.73 -13.17 -7.88
C GLN A 46 1.14 -11.78 -8.38
N VAL A 47 0.29 -11.13 -9.17
CA VAL A 47 0.56 -9.78 -9.71
C VAL A 47 0.57 -8.74 -8.59
N LEU A 48 -0.41 -8.79 -7.69
CA LEU A 48 -0.50 -7.87 -6.57
C LEU A 48 0.72 -7.99 -5.64
N PHE A 49 1.11 -9.20 -5.26
CA PHE A 49 2.23 -9.40 -4.35
C PHE A 49 3.57 -9.02 -4.99
N GLY A 50 3.77 -9.29 -6.28
CA GLY A 50 4.95 -8.81 -7.00
C GLY A 50 5.03 -7.28 -7.04
N LEU A 51 3.92 -6.61 -7.35
CA LEU A 51 3.85 -5.15 -7.31
C LEU A 51 4.14 -4.59 -5.91
N LEU A 52 3.52 -5.17 -4.87
CA LEU A 52 3.72 -4.75 -3.49
C LEU A 52 5.17 -4.94 -3.05
N GLU A 53 5.83 -6.02 -3.46
CA GLU A 53 7.25 -6.27 -3.20
C GLU A 53 8.14 -5.20 -3.85
N ASP A 54 7.89 -4.88 -5.12
CA ASP A 54 8.64 -3.86 -5.87
C ASP A 54 8.52 -2.47 -5.24
N ILE A 55 7.32 -2.09 -4.77
CA ILE A 55 7.07 -0.74 -4.23
C ILE A 55 7.19 -0.65 -2.71
N ALA A 56 7.34 -1.76 -1.99
CA ALA A 56 7.40 -1.80 -0.52
C ALA A 56 8.34 -0.74 0.08
N PRO A 57 9.58 -0.53 -0.43
CA PRO A 57 10.49 0.49 0.12
C PRO A 57 9.94 1.92 0.09
N THR A 58 9.01 2.21 -0.81
CA THR A 58 8.38 3.53 -0.96
C THR A 58 7.17 3.72 -0.05
N LEU A 59 6.61 2.63 0.48
CA LEU A 59 5.41 2.63 1.33
C LEU A 59 5.75 2.87 2.80
N PHE A 60 7.02 2.72 3.19
CA PHE A 60 7.50 2.99 4.54
C PHE A 60 8.32 4.28 4.56
N ASN A 61 8.18 5.06 5.64
CA ASN A 61 8.92 6.31 5.78
C ASN A 61 10.41 6.01 6.00
N GLN A 62 11.29 6.68 5.26
CA GLN A 62 12.75 6.63 5.48
C GLN A 62 13.21 7.58 6.60
N SER A 63 12.30 8.36 7.20
CA SER A 63 12.67 9.23 8.31
C SER A 63 12.64 8.51 9.66
N ARG A 64 13.72 7.81 9.95
CA ARG A 64 14.35 7.84 11.28
C ARG A 64 15.84 8.03 11.07
N ASN A 65 16.22 9.26 10.73
CA ASN A 65 17.58 9.74 10.94
C ASN A 65 17.55 10.52 12.27
N PRO A 66 17.92 9.91 13.41
CA PRO A 66 17.85 10.56 14.73
C PRO A 66 18.94 11.63 14.95
N ASN A 67 19.67 12.07 13.92
CA ASN A 67 20.84 12.96 14.02
C ASN A 67 20.76 14.20 13.10
N LEU A 68 19.62 14.89 13.07
CA LEU A 68 19.52 16.27 12.60
C LEU A 68 18.75 17.10 13.64
#